data_AF-A0A2S9FGH8-F1
#
_entry.id   AF-A0A2S9FGH8-F1
#
_cell.length_a   1.000
_cell.length_b   1.000
_cell.length_c   1.000
_cell.angle_alpha   90.00
_cell.angle_beta   90.00
_cell.angle_gamma   90.00
#
_symmetry.space_group_name_H-M   'P 1'
#
loop_
_entity.id
_entity.type
_entity.pdbx_description
1 polymer ?
#
loop_
_entity_poly.entity_id
_entity_poly.type
_entity_poly.pdbx_seq_one_letter_code
_entity_poly.pdbx_strand_id
1 'polypeptide(L)'
;MVTIDEFSRVVSAIYASSIRSEDWPVALAEISRVLGATGCGVFVGAGNSRSVMSITVPDEVSTRYREHYYAIDSVLDAVENGPAGLIRGGPELVALTKHSEFYADFMRPFGMCDGLFLRLTVGTTPTSFLAVAPERSQPFETAERVKFLSAV
;
A
#
# COMPACT_ATOMS: atom_id res chain seq x y z
N MET A 1 13.14 -7.50 13.33
CA MET A 1 14.36 -6.76 12.94
C MET A 1 14.73 -7.15 11.51
N VAL A 2 14.51 -6.24 10.56
CA VAL A 2 14.94 -6.40 9.16
C VAL A 2 16.46 -6.48 9.09
N THR A 3 16.97 -7.52 8.43
CA THR A 3 18.40 -7.71 8.21
C THR A 3 18.91 -6.89 7.02
N ILE A 4 20.22 -6.66 6.95
CA ILE A 4 20.84 -6.00 5.78
C ILE A 4 20.57 -6.82 4.52
N ASP A 5 20.65 -8.14 4.59
CA ASP A 5 20.40 -9.02 3.45
C ASP A 5 18.96 -8.91 2.93
N GLU A 6 17.98 -8.81 3.82
CA GLU A 6 16.58 -8.58 3.45
C GLU A 6 16.37 -7.20 2.83
N PHE A 7 16.98 -6.17 3.41
CA PHE A 7 16.93 -4.82 2.88
C PHE A 7 17.56 -4.75 1.48
N SER A 8 18.77 -5.28 1.31
CA SER A 8 19.47 -5.35 0.03
C SER A 8 18.67 -6.13 -1.01
N ARG A 9 18.03 -7.24 -0.63
CA ARG A 9 17.17 -8.01 -1.53
C ARG A 9 16.00 -7.18 -2.04
N VAL A 10 15.30 -6.47 -1.14
CA VAL A 10 14.17 -5.61 -1.53
C VAL A 10 14.64 -4.49 -2.45
N VAL A 11 15.73 -3.81 -2.09
CA VAL A 11 16.30 -2.73 -2.90
C VAL A 11 16.71 -3.24 -4.29
N SER A 12 17.40 -4.38 -4.38
CA SER A 12 17.75 -5.00 -5.66
C SER A 12 16.53 -5.36 -6.50
N ALA A 13 15.46 -5.87 -5.88
CA ALA A 13 14.22 -6.17 -6.58
C ALA A 13 13.57 -4.90 -7.16
N ILE A 14 13.50 -3.80 -6.37
CA ILE A 14 12.99 -2.50 -6.85
C ILE A 14 13.83 -1.99 -8.03
N TYR A 15 15.15 -2.07 -7.95
CA TYR A 15 16.03 -1.67 -9.05
C TYR A 15 15.82 -2.55 -10.30
N ALA A 16 15.67 -3.87 -10.16
CA ALA A 16 15.35 -4.75 -11.28
C ALA A 16 14.01 -4.35 -11.94
N SER A 17 12.98 -4.05 -11.13
CA SER A 17 11.67 -3.61 -11.61
C SER A 17 11.69 -2.25 -12.33
N SER A 18 12.68 -1.40 -12.04
CA SER A 18 12.87 -0.15 -12.79
C SER A 18 13.38 -0.37 -14.21
N ILE A 19 14.06 -1.49 -14.46
CA ILE A 19 14.55 -1.90 -15.78
C ILE A 19 13.48 -2.72 -16.51
N ARG A 20 12.75 -3.55 -15.77
CA ARG A 20 11.77 -4.52 -16.28
C ARG A 20 10.47 -4.37 -15.50
N SER A 21 9.49 -3.67 -16.09
CA SER A 21 8.25 -3.35 -15.39
C SER A 21 7.43 -4.60 -14.99
N GLU A 22 7.64 -5.74 -15.66
CA GLU A 22 7.02 -7.00 -15.30
C GLU A 22 7.48 -7.56 -13.93
N ASP A 23 8.59 -7.07 -13.38
CA ASP A 23 9.14 -7.54 -12.11
C ASP A 23 8.54 -6.82 -10.89
N TRP A 24 7.69 -5.79 -11.08
CA TRP A 24 7.08 -5.05 -9.96
C TRP A 24 6.29 -5.93 -8.97
N PRO A 25 5.50 -6.93 -9.41
CA PRO A 25 4.84 -7.85 -8.48
C PRO A 25 5.83 -8.59 -7.57
N VAL A 26 7.03 -8.92 -8.07
CA VAL A 26 8.08 -9.59 -7.29
C VAL A 26 8.64 -8.64 -6.22
N ALA A 27 8.95 -7.40 -6.60
CA ALA A 27 9.42 -6.39 -5.65
C ALA A 27 8.38 -6.11 -4.56
N LEU A 28 7.10 -5.96 -4.92
CA LEU A 28 6.03 -5.76 -3.96
C LEU A 28 5.80 -6.98 -3.06
N ALA A 29 5.98 -8.20 -3.57
CA ALA A 29 5.88 -9.41 -2.77
C ALA A 29 7.00 -9.48 -1.71
N GLU A 30 8.23 -9.10 -2.07
CA GLU A 30 9.34 -9.01 -1.12
C GLU A 30 9.11 -7.92 -0.05
N ILE A 31 8.60 -6.75 -0.45
CA ILE A 31 8.20 -5.70 0.49
C ILE A 31 7.10 -6.22 1.44
N SER A 32 6.07 -6.86 0.90
CA SER A 32 4.98 -7.45 1.68
C SER A 32 5.50 -8.46 2.69
N ARG A 33 6.45 -9.32 2.28
CA ARG A 33 7.09 -10.31 3.14
C ARG A 33 7.85 -9.66 4.29
N VAL A 34 8.69 -8.66 4.00
CA VAL A 34 9.50 -7.98 5.03
C VAL A 34 8.63 -7.20 6.02
N LEU A 35 7.55 -6.57 5.54
CA LEU A 35 6.60 -5.86 6.39
C LEU A 35 5.68 -6.82 7.17
N GLY A 36 5.53 -8.06 6.72
CA GLY A 36 4.50 -8.98 7.20
C GLY A 36 3.08 -8.53 6.83
N ALA A 37 2.95 -7.84 5.69
CA ALA A 37 1.69 -7.41 5.11
C ALA A 37 1.01 -8.56 4.35
N THR A 38 -0.32 -8.50 4.24
CA THR A 38 -1.13 -9.44 3.45
C THR A 38 -1.08 -9.09 1.97
N GLY A 39 -0.85 -7.82 1.65
CA GLY A 39 -0.63 -7.38 0.28
C GLY A 39 -0.01 -6.00 0.21
N CYS A 40 0.59 -5.70 -0.93
CA CYS A 40 1.13 -4.38 -1.26
C CYS A 40 0.59 -3.92 -2.61
N GLY A 41 0.60 -2.61 -2.82
CA GLY A 41 0.15 -2.01 -4.06
C GLY A 41 0.78 -0.65 -4.33
N VAL A 42 0.96 -0.36 -5.61
CA VAL A 42 1.34 0.95 -6.13
C VAL A 42 0.26 1.43 -7.09
N PHE A 43 -0.19 2.67 -6.87
CA PHE A 43 -1.23 3.34 -7.62
C PHE A 43 -0.68 4.62 -8.21
N VAL A 44 -1.08 4.95 -9.43
CA VAL A 44 -0.68 6.17 -10.14
C VAL A 44 -1.94 6.97 -10.49
N GLY A 45 -1.90 8.27 -10.26
CA GLY A 45 -3.04 9.17 -10.42
C GLY A 45 -3.73 9.45 -9.09
N ALA A 46 -4.85 10.18 -9.16
CA ALA A 46 -5.67 10.49 -7.99
C ALA A 46 -7.17 10.52 -8.34
N GLY A 47 -8.01 10.24 -7.35
CA GLY A 47 -9.47 10.14 -7.52
C GLY A 47 -9.86 9.29 -8.72
N ASN A 48 -10.68 9.83 -9.63
CA ASN A 48 -11.18 9.10 -10.81
C ASN A 48 -10.10 8.77 -11.87
N SER A 49 -8.91 9.36 -11.77
CA SER A 49 -7.77 9.04 -12.66
C SER A 49 -6.84 7.97 -12.10
N ARG A 50 -7.13 7.49 -10.88
CA ARG A 50 -6.33 6.47 -10.19
C ARG A 50 -6.30 5.17 -11.00
N SER A 51 -5.10 4.66 -11.21
CA SER A 51 -4.84 3.40 -11.91
C SER A 51 -3.91 2.52 -11.09
N VAL A 52 -4.13 1.21 -11.18
CA VAL A 52 -3.26 0.21 -10.54
C VAL A 52 -2.00 0.06 -11.39
N MET A 53 -0.84 0.36 -10.82
CA MET A 53 0.45 0.08 -11.47
C MET A 53 0.87 -1.37 -11.23
N SER A 54 0.86 -1.79 -9.96
CA SER A 54 1.17 -3.16 -9.57
C SER A 54 0.64 -3.45 -8.18
N ILE A 55 0.22 -4.69 -7.93
CA ILE A 55 -0.37 -5.16 -6.68
C ILE A 55 -0.01 -6.62 -6.46
N THR A 56 -0.08 -7.07 -5.20
CA THR A 56 0.16 -8.48 -4.82
C THR A 56 -1.09 -9.18 -4.30
N VAL A 57 -2.24 -8.51 -4.32
CA VAL A 57 -3.51 -9.09 -3.88
C VAL A 57 -4.11 -9.94 -5.00
N PRO A 58 -4.96 -10.94 -4.70
CA PRO A 58 -5.57 -11.79 -5.73
C PRO A 58 -6.36 -11.00 -6.77
N ASP A 59 -6.43 -11.53 -8.00
CA ASP A 59 -7.11 -10.87 -9.14
C ASP A 59 -8.60 -10.58 -8.89
N GLU A 60 -9.27 -11.42 -8.11
CA GLU A 60 -10.66 -11.16 -7.71
C GLU A 60 -10.77 -9.85 -6.93
N VAL A 61 -9.85 -9.61 -6.00
CA VAL A 61 -9.84 -8.41 -5.16
C VAL A 61 -9.53 -7.18 -6.01
N SER A 62 -8.58 -7.29 -6.92
CA SER A 62 -8.20 -6.20 -7.81
C SER A 62 -9.30 -5.82 -8.80
N THR A 63 -10.07 -6.80 -9.25
CA THR A 63 -11.18 -6.61 -10.18
C THR A 63 -12.34 -5.90 -9.49
N ARG A 64 -12.78 -6.38 -8.32
CA ARG A 64 -13.81 -5.71 -7.52
C ARG A 64 -13.43 -4.27 -7.18
N TYR A 65 -12.17 -4.03 -6.86
CA TYR A 65 -11.68 -2.68 -6.58
C TYR A 65 -11.82 -1.75 -7.78
N ARG A 66 -11.38 -2.18 -8.98
CA ARG A 66 -11.45 -1.37 -10.20
C ARG A 66 -12.88 -1.15 -10.71
N GLU A 67 -13.78 -2.11 -10.48
CA GLU A 67 -15.16 -2.01 -10.95
C GLU A 67 -16.00 -1.02 -10.14
N HIS A 68 -15.74 -0.89 -8.84
CA HIS A 68 -16.63 -0.13 -7.95
C HIS A 68 -15.88 0.69 -6.89
N TYR A 69 -15.02 0.04 -6.11
CA TYR A 69 -14.51 0.65 -4.88
C TYR A 69 -13.48 1.77 -5.08
N TYR A 70 -12.79 1.84 -6.22
CA TYR A 70 -11.79 2.89 -6.47
C TYR A 70 -12.38 4.30 -6.37
N ALA A 71 -13.66 4.47 -6.73
CA ALA A 71 -14.35 5.76 -6.74
C ALA A 71 -14.78 6.24 -5.35
N ILE A 72 -14.79 5.34 -4.35
CA ILE A 72 -15.22 5.62 -2.97
C ILE A 72 -14.13 5.33 -1.93
N ASP A 73 -12.90 5.11 -2.39
CA ASP A 73 -11.74 4.87 -1.53
C ASP A 73 -11.20 6.17 -0.95
N SER A 74 -11.75 6.54 0.21
CA SER A 74 -11.31 7.70 0.98
C SER A 74 -9.97 7.51 1.70
N VAL A 75 -9.43 6.29 1.78
CA VAL A 75 -8.08 6.05 2.30
C VAL A 75 -7.07 6.60 1.30
N LEU A 76 -7.16 6.19 0.04
CA LEU A 76 -6.25 6.68 -0.99
C LEU A 76 -6.47 8.16 -1.30
N ASP A 77 -7.70 8.67 -1.25
CA ASP A 77 -7.93 10.12 -1.37
C ASP A 77 -7.18 10.91 -0.29
N ALA A 78 -7.17 10.43 0.95
CA ALA A 78 -6.46 11.07 2.05
C ALA A 78 -4.93 10.97 1.91
N VAL A 79 -4.41 9.88 1.32
CA VAL A 79 -2.98 9.71 1.02
C VAL A 79 -2.54 10.64 -0.10
N GLU A 80 -3.31 10.69 -1.19
CA GLU A 80 -3.02 11.48 -2.39
C GLU A 80 -3.02 12.99 -2.12
N ASN A 81 -3.96 13.45 -1.28
CA ASN A 81 -4.04 14.85 -0.84
C ASN A 81 -3.07 15.19 0.30
N GLY A 82 -2.38 14.19 0.87
CA GLY A 82 -1.43 14.36 1.95
C GLY A 82 -0.03 14.81 1.48
N PRO A 83 0.85 15.15 2.44
CA PRO A 83 2.25 15.43 2.16
C PRO A 83 2.98 14.21 1.55
N ALA A 84 3.77 14.45 0.49
CA ALA A 84 4.61 13.40 -0.08
C ALA A 84 5.70 12.96 0.92
N GLY A 85 5.98 11.66 0.97
CA GLY A 85 6.95 11.05 1.89
C GLY A 85 6.44 10.85 3.32
N LEU A 86 5.25 11.34 3.68
CA LEU A 86 4.66 11.08 4.99
C LEU A 86 4.08 9.66 5.03
N ILE A 87 4.64 8.82 5.91
CA ILE A 87 4.11 7.48 6.22
C ILE A 87 2.95 7.65 7.20
N ARG A 88 1.81 7.04 6.87
CA ARG A 88 0.57 7.07 7.66
C ARG A 88 0.09 5.66 7.96
N GLY A 89 -0.41 5.44 9.16
CA GLY A 89 -0.90 4.13 9.61
C GLY A 89 -2.41 3.92 9.42
N GLY A 90 -2.80 2.64 9.50
CA GLY A 90 -4.20 2.22 9.44
C GLY A 90 -5.13 2.84 10.50
N PRO A 91 -4.72 3.02 11.78
CA PRO A 91 -5.58 3.64 12.79
C PRO A 91 -6.02 5.07 12.43
N GLU A 92 -5.22 5.80 11.67
CA GLU A 92 -5.55 7.14 11.19
C GLU A 92 -6.46 7.06 9.95
N LEU A 93 -6.04 6.29 8.94
CA LEU A 93 -6.64 6.30 7.62
C LEU A 93 -7.87 5.40 7.49
N VAL A 94 -7.81 4.19 8.02
CA VAL A 94 -8.93 3.24 7.97
C VAL A 94 -10.07 3.68 8.90
N ALA A 95 -9.77 4.45 9.95
CA ALA A 95 -10.80 5.06 10.79
C ALA A 95 -11.75 5.96 10.01
N LEU A 96 -11.29 6.59 8.90
CA LEU A 96 -12.12 7.42 8.02
C LEU A 96 -13.21 6.62 7.31
N THR A 97 -13.03 5.30 7.17
CA THR A 97 -13.91 4.44 6.36
C THR A 97 -14.76 3.52 7.19
N LYS A 98 -14.60 3.46 8.53
CA LYS A 98 -15.26 2.46 9.41
C LYS A 98 -16.78 2.35 9.28
N HIS A 99 -17.47 3.38 8.79
CA HIS A 99 -18.92 3.39 8.60
C HIS A 99 -19.35 3.42 7.12
N SER A 100 -18.45 3.10 6.19
CA SER A 100 -18.72 3.09 4.75
C SER A 100 -18.89 1.68 4.19
N GLU A 101 -19.52 1.61 3.02
CA GLU A 101 -19.59 0.40 2.19
C GLU A 101 -18.20 -0.15 1.88
N PHE A 102 -17.24 0.73 1.58
CA PHE A 102 -15.87 0.35 1.30
C PHE A 102 -15.24 -0.45 2.44
N TYR A 103 -15.47 -0.04 3.70
CA TYR A 103 -14.97 -0.80 4.83
C TYR A 103 -15.71 -2.14 5.02
N ALA A 104 -17.04 -2.10 5.03
CA ALA A 104 -17.87 -3.26 5.36
C ALA A 104 -17.78 -4.37 4.31
N ASP A 105 -17.81 -4.02 3.02
CA ASP A 105 -18.01 -4.96 1.92
C ASP A 105 -16.71 -5.27 1.16
N PHE A 106 -15.67 -4.44 1.30
CA PHE A 106 -14.38 -4.64 0.64
C PHE A 106 -13.22 -4.84 1.64
N MET A 107 -12.89 -3.85 2.46
CA MET A 107 -11.69 -3.92 3.30
C MET A 107 -11.78 -5.06 4.33
N ARG A 108 -12.92 -5.21 5.01
CA ARG A 108 -13.09 -6.20 6.08
C ARG A 108 -13.07 -7.65 5.57
N PRO A 109 -13.79 -8.04 4.51
CA PRO A 109 -13.74 -9.40 3.97
C PRO A 109 -12.34 -9.84 3.50
N PHE A 110 -11.53 -8.89 3.00
CA PHE A 110 -10.18 -9.17 2.52
C PHE A 110 -9.07 -8.89 3.55
N GLY A 111 -9.42 -8.55 4.80
CA GLY A 111 -8.45 -8.31 5.87
C GLY A 111 -7.52 -7.14 5.56
N MET A 112 -8.05 -6.05 5.03
CA MET A 112 -7.33 -4.82 4.67
C MET A 112 -7.69 -3.66 5.62
N CYS A 113 -7.88 -3.96 6.90
CA CYS A 113 -8.37 -3.01 7.90
C CYS A 113 -7.25 -2.28 8.68
N ASP A 114 -5.99 -2.56 8.35
CA ASP A 114 -4.82 -1.86 8.88
C ASP A 114 -3.75 -1.81 7.77
N GLY A 115 -2.69 -1.05 7.97
CA GLY A 115 -1.64 -0.92 6.97
C GLY A 115 -0.70 0.25 7.17
N LEU A 116 0.20 0.40 6.21
CA LEU A 116 1.06 1.56 6.02
C LEU A 116 0.80 2.14 4.65
N PHE A 117 0.61 3.44 4.60
CA PHE A 117 0.24 4.17 3.40
C PHE A 117 1.16 5.38 3.26
N LEU A 118 1.65 5.64 2.04
CA LEU A 118 2.39 6.86 1.76
C LEU A 118 2.21 7.30 0.32
N ARG A 119 2.30 8.61 0.11
CA ARG A 119 2.44 9.21 -1.21
C ARG A 119 3.92 9.29 -1.56
N LEU A 120 4.32 8.68 -2.67
CA LEU A 120 5.68 8.73 -3.20
C LEU A 120 5.98 10.08 -3.85
N THR A 121 7.20 10.56 -3.68
CA THR A 121 7.70 11.81 -4.27
C THR A 121 8.26 11.54 -5.67
N VAL A 122 7.41 11.13 -6.61
CA VAL A 122 7.81 10.78 -7.98
C VAL A 122 7.03 11.62 -8.98
N GLY A 123 7.73 12.46 -9.73
CA GLY A 123 7.15 13.27 -10.81
C GLY A 123 6.06 14.25 -10.33
N THR A 124 5.19 14.63 -11.26
CA THR A 124 4.06 15.54 -11.00
C THR A 124 2.75 14.80 -10.73
N THR A 125 2.63 13.55 -11.19
CA THR A 125 1.44 12.72 -10.97
C THR A 125 1.50 12.07 -9.59
N PRO A 126 0.45 12.18 -8.75
CA PRO A 126 0.40 11.47 -7.48
C PRO A 126 0.65 9.98 -7.67
N THR A 127 1.56 9.42 -6.87
CA THR A 127 1.82 7.98 -6.84
C THR A 127 1.73 7.54 -5.39
N SER A 128 0.90 6.54 -5.12
CA SER A 128 0.61 6.07 -3.77
C SER A 128 1.09 4.65 -3.59
N PHE A 129 1.79 4.38 -2.49
CA PHE A 129 2.13 3.05 -2.04
C PHE A 129 1.28 2.69 -0.83
N LEU A 130 0.84 1.43 -0.78
CA LEU A 130 0.20 0.87 0.40
C LEU A 130 0.64 -0.57 0.67
N ALA A 131 0.76 -0.88 1.96
CA ALA A 131 0.90 -2.22 2.49
C ALA A 131 -0.26 -2.49 3.45
N VAL A 132 -1.12 -3.46 3.12
CA VAL A 132 -2.34 -3.76 3.87
C VAL A 132 -2.17 -4.98 4.76
N ALA A 133 -2.82 -4.96 5.91
CA ALA A 133 -2.82 -6.04 6.89
C ALA A 133 -4.18 -6.14 7.59
N PRO A 134 -4.50 -7.31 8.17
CA PRO A 134 -5.69 -7.46 9.00
C PRO A 134 -5.53 -6.64 10.29
N GLU A 135 -6.66 -6.23 10.86
CA GLU A 135 -6.69 -5.63 12.19
C GLU A 135 -6.15 -6.63 13.23
N ARG A 136 -5.28 -6.15 14.12
CA ARG A 136 -4.64 -6.93 15.18
C ARG A 136 -4.73 -6.19 16.50
N SER A 137 -4.36 -6.86 17.60
CA SER A 137 -4.29 -6.23 18.93
C SER A 137 -3.23 -5.13 19.03
N GLN A 138 -2.20 -5.18 18.18
CA GLN A 138 -1.21 -4.12 18.02
C GLN A 138 -1.32 -3.52 16.62
N PRO A 139 -1.16 -2.20 16.47
CA PRO A 139 -1.15 -1.54 15.16
C PRO A 139 -0.13 -2.17 14.21
N PHE A 140 -0.48 -2.22 12.93
CA PHE A 140 0.46 -2.61 11.88
C PHE A 140 1.62 -1.60 11.77
N GLU A 141 1.36 -0.32 12.04
CA GLU A 141 2.39 0.71 12.14
C GLU A 141 3.28 0.49 13.37
N THR A 142 4.46 -0.10 13.17
CA THR A 142 5.50 -0.20 14.19
C THR A 142 6.70 0.65 13.79
N ALA A 143 7.46 1.13 14.78
CA ALA A 143 8.68 1.91 14.52
C ALA A 143 9.67 1.20 13.58
N GLU A 144 9.75 -0.13 13.65
CA GLU A 144 10.59 -0.93 12.76
C GLU A 144 10.13 -0.87 11.30
N ARG A 145 8.82 -1.02 11.04
CA ARG A 145 8.27 -0.97 9.68
C ARG A 145 8.31 0.44 9.10
N VAL A 146 8.06 1.45 9.93
CA VAL A 146 8.21 2.85 9.54
C VAL A 146 9.66 3.14 9.17
N LYS A 147 10.62 2.70 9.99
CA LYS A 147 12.06 2.86 9.70
C LYS A 147 12.48 2.16 8.40
N PHE A 148 11.94 0.96 8.16
CA PHE A 148 12.21 0.23 6.91
C PHE A 148 11.71 1.00 5.69
N LEU A 149 10.50 1.58 5.74
CA LEU A 149 9.94 2.37 4.64
C LEU A 149 10.57 3.76 4.50
N SER A 150 11.04 4.38 5.59
CA SER A 150 11.62 5.72 5.54
C SER A 150 13.01 5.73 4.93
N ALA A 151 13.78 4.64 5.04
CA ALA A 151 15.12 4.46 4.48
C ALA A 151 16.03 5.71 4.57
N VAL A 152 15.94 6.41 5.71
CA VAL A 152 16.83 7.48 6.19
C VAL A 152 17.18 7.16 7.65
#